data_AF-A0A0F8XSW0-F1
#
_entry.id   AF-A0A0F8XSW0-F1
#
_cell.length_a   1.000
_cell.length_b   1.000
_cell.length_c   1.000
_cell.angle_alpha   90.00
_cell.angle_beta   90.00
_cell.angle_gamma   90.00
#
_symmetry.space_group_name_H-M   'P 1'
#
loop_
_entity.id
_entity.type
_entity.pdbx_description
1 polymer ?
#
loop_
_entity_poly.entity_id
_entity_poly.type
_entity_poly.pdbx_seq_one_letter_code
_entity_poly.pdbx_strand_id
1 'polypeptide(L)'
;MVNFEEYLNFIKSQDFYHDQIFHIEHIPKQEAQFSDLEKPLSKRLQRWLDNNNIKLWRHQAEAINLIRNGKNTVIVTSTASGKSLCYNIPVLQSILEEPKTTAIYLFPTKALARDQFNVLSQLLLGTNIKQNRIGVYDGDV
;
A
#
# COMPACT_ATOMS: atom_id res chain seq x y z
N MET A 1 -0.77 26.83 9.64
CA MET A 1 0.07 25.61 9.71
C MET A 1 1.48 26.13 9.94
N VAL A 2 2.10 25.86 11.09
CA VAL A 2 3.43 26.43 11.43
C VAL A 2 4.47 25.82 10.49
N ASN A 3 5.36 26.63 9.93
CA ASN A 3 6.47 26.14 9.11
C ASN A 3 7.42 25.30 9.99
N PHE A 4 7.90 24.16 9.49
CA PHE A 4 8.85 23.32 10.25
C PHE A 4 10.07 24.11 10.70
N GLU A 5 10.58 25.02 9.86
CA GLU A 5 11.70 25.89 10.23
C GLU A 5 11.35 26.85 11.37
N GLU A 6 10.14 27.42 11.38
CA GLU A 6 9.66 28.29 12.46
C GLU A 6 9.55 27.50 13.77
N TYR A 7 9.01 26.28 13.72
CA TYR A 7 8.90 25.41 14.88
C TYR A 7 10.26 24.99 15.42
N LEU A 8 11.19 24.65 14.53
CA LEU A 8 12.55 24.30 14.89
C LEU A 8 13.27 25.49 15.54
N ASN A 9 13.11 26.70 15.00
CA ASN A 9 13.66 27.93 15.59
C ASN A 9 13.04 28.23 16.95
N PHE A 10 11.72 28.05 17.09
CA PHE A 10 11.02 28.20 18.37
C PHE A 10 11.55 27.24 19.44
N ILE A 11 11.78 25.98 19.11
CA ILE A 11 12.35 25.01 20.05
C ILE A 11 13.78 25.38 20.42
N LYS A 12 14.61 25.75 19.44
CA LYS A 12 16.00 26.17 19.67
C LYS A 12 16.11 27.41 20.55
N SER A 13 15.09 28.27 20.55
CA SER A 13 15.05 29.46 21.39
C SER A 13 14.57 29.22 22.82
N GLN A 14 14.18 27.99 23.19
CA GLN A 14 13.75 27.70 24.55
C GLN A 14 14.95 27.41 25.45
N ASP A 15 15.04 28.08 26.59
CA ASP A 15 16.14 27.92 27.56
C ASP A 15 16.33 26.46 27.99
N PHE A 16 15.24 25.70 28.09
CA PHE A 16 15.27 24.29 28.51
C PHE A 16 15.70 23.32 27.40
N TYR A 17 15.85 23.78 26.15
CA TYR A 17 16.17 22.95 24.98
C TYR A 17 17.40 23.47 24.20
N HIS A 18 18.02 24.54 24.69
CA HIS A 18 19.23 25.14 24.13
C HIS A 18 20.35 24.09 24.03
N ASP A 19 21.05 24.06 22.89
CA ASP A 19 22.16 23.14 22.56
C ASP A 19 21.88 21.62 22.66
N GLN A 20 20.62 21.18 22.70
CA GLN A 20 20.30 19.74 22.74
C GLN A 20 20.22 19.07 21.36
N ILE A 21 20.13 19.84 20.28
CA ILE A 21 20.08 19.32 18.91
C ILE A 21 21.51 19.15 18.38
N PHE A 22 22.00 17.91 18.43
CA PHE A 22 23.35 17.59 17.95
C PHE A 22 23.45 17.44 16.42
N HIS A 23 22.38 17.02 15.75
CA HIS A 23 22.37 16.77 14.32
C HIS A 23 21.02 17.11 13.69
N ILE A 24 21.07 17.65 12.48
CA ILE A 24 19.90 17.92 11.64
C ILE A 24 20.21 17.37 10.25
N GLU A 25 19.42 16.40 9.82
CA GLU A 25 19.50 15.84 8.48
C GLU A 25 18.28 16.30 7.67
N HIS A 26 18.52 16.87 6.49
CA HIS A 26 17.46 17.19 5.55
C HIS A 26 17.41 16.15 4.44
N ILE A 27 16.41 15.28 4.49
CA ILE A 27 16.18 14.27 3.45
C ILE A 27 15.53 14.99 2.25
N PRO A 28 16.17 14.99 1.06
CA PRO A 28 15.62 15.69 -0.09
C PRO A 28 14.30 15.05 -0.55
N LYS A 29 13.40 15.88 -1.08
CA LYS A 29 12.18 15.38 -1.70
C LYS A 29 12.52 14.43 -2.85
N GLN A 30 11.75 13.36 -2.98
CA GLN A 30 11.84 12.44 -4.10
C GLN A 30 10.62 12.61 -5.00
N GLU A 31 10.87 12.78 -6.29
CA GLU A 31 9.80 12.90 -7.27
C GLU A 31 9.10 11.57 -7.49
N ALA A 32 7.80 11.67 -7.74
CA ALA A 32 6.90 10.59 -8.03
C ALA A 32 7.34 9.80 -9.29
N GLN A 33 7.63 8.49 -9.15
CA GLN A 33 7.94 7.61 -10.28
C GLN A 33 6.81 6.62 -10.55
N PHE A 34 6.28 6.61 -11.77
CA PHE A 34 5.21 5.71 -12.22
C PHE A 34 5.72 4.74 -13.28
N SER A 35 5.03 3.62 -13.45
CA SER A 35 5.32 2.65 -14.51
C SER A 35 4.07 1.84 -14.88
N ASP A 36 4.05 1.31 -16.10
CA ASP A 36 2.94 0.54 -16.64
C ASP A 36 3.11 -0.97 -16.39
N LEU A 37 2.02 -1.70 -16.49
CA LEU A 37 2.03 -3.16 -16.39
C LEU A 37 2.40 -3.78 -17.74
N GLU A 38 3.22 -4.84 -17.71
CA GLU A 38 3.62 -5.60 -18.91
C GLU A 38 2.42 -6.26 -19.61
N LYS A 39 1.43 -6.66 -18.82
CA LYS A 39 0.18 -7.27 -19.28
C LYS A 39 -0.99 -6.45 -18.76
N PRO A 40 -2.03 -6.20 -19.57
CA PRO A 40 -3.21 -5.49 -19.09
C PRO A 40 -3.88 -6.24 -17.93
N LEU A 41 -4.55 -5.48 -17.05
CA LEU A 41 -5.43 -6.06 -16.04
C LEU A 41 -6.76 -6.46 -16.68
N SER A 42 -7.54 -7.25 -15.95
CA SER A 42 -8.95 -7.44 -16.29
C SER A 42 -9.67 -6.09 -16.40
N LYS A 43 -10.63 -5.98 -17.34
CA LYS A 43 -11.39 -4.72 -17.58
C LYS A 43 -11.98 -4.14 -16.29
N ARG A 44 -12.33 -5.01 -15.34
CA ARG A 44 -12.93 -4.66 -14.06
C ARG A 44 -11.94 -3.98 -13.11
N LEU A 45 -10.71 -4.50 -13.00
CA LEU A 45 -9.65 -3.86 -12.21
C LEU A 45 -9.14 -2.60 -12.89
N GLN A 46 -9.00 -2.61 -14.23
CA GLN A 46 -8.58 -1.41 -14.96
C GLN A 46 -9.55 -0.26 -14.74
N ARG A 47 -10.86 -0.49 -14.92
CA ARG A 47 -11.89 0.52 -14.63
C ARG A 47 -11.86 1.02 -13.19
N TRP A 48 -11.56 0.15 -12.23
CA TRP A 48 -11.44 0.57 -10.84
C TRP A 48 -10.25 1.51 -10.63
N LEU A 49 -9.08 1.22 -11.23
CA LEU A 49 -7.94 2.14 -11.19
C LEU A 49 -8.28 3.49 -11.84
N ASP A 50 -8.87 3.45 -13.03
CA ASP A 50 -9.23 4.65 -13.81
C ASP A 50 -10.23 5.53 -13.04
N ASN A 51 -11.31 4.94 -12.50
CA ASN A 51 -12.33 5.66 -11.74
C ASN A 51 -11.82 6.29 -10.45
N ASN A 52 -10.73 5.75 -9.88
CA ASN A 52 -10.09 6.28 -8.68
C ASN A 52 -8.86 7.15 -9.00
N ASN A 53 -8.59 7.43 -10.28
CA ASN A 53 -7.41 8.17 -10.75
C ASN A 53 -6.08 7.59 -10.23
N ILE A 54 -6.01 6.27 -10.09
CA ILE A 54 -4.83 5.59 -9.53
C ILE A 54 -3.85 5.29 -10.67
N LYS A 55 -2.70 5.98 -10.64
CA LYS A 55 -1.50 5.58 -11.41
C LYS A 55 -0.61 4.72 -10.52
N LEU A 56 -0.11 3.62 -11.06
CA LEU A 56 0.76 2.72 -10.30
C LEU A 56 2.15 3.33 -10.14
N TRP A 57 2.60 3.39 -8.89
CA TRP A 57 3.99 3.69 -8.59
C TRP A 57 4.90 2.65 -9.25
N ARG A 58 6.13 3.04 -9.59
CA ARG A 58 7.11 2.16 -10.20
C ARG A 58 7.26 0.83 -9.44
N HIS A 59 7.40 0.88 -8.12
CA HIS A 59 7.51 -0.32 -7.28
C HIS A 59 6.25 -1.19 -7.26
N GLN A 60 5.07 -0.58 -7.45
CA GLN A 60 3.81 -1.33 -7.55
C GLN A 60 3.74 -2.09 -8.87
N ALA A 61 3.99 -1.39 -9.99
CA ALA A 61 3.96 -2.00 -11.31
C ALA A 61 4.98 -3.14 -11.45
N GLU A 62 6.21 -2.91 -10.99
CA GLU A 62 7.28 -3.91 -10.99
C GLU A 62 6.90 -5.14 -10.15
N ALA A 63 6.40 -4.94 -8.92
CA ALA A 63 5.95 -6.04 -8.08
C ALA A 63 4.80 -6.83 -8.71
N ILE A 64 3.81 -6.14 -9.28
CA ILE A 64 2.65 -6.77 -9.92
C ILE A 64 3.08 -7.60 -11.13
N ASN A 65 4.00 -7.08 -11.96
CA ASN A 65 4.53 -7.82 -13.11
C ASN A 65 5.27 -9.09 -12.66
N LEU A 66 6.15 -8.99 -11.66
CA LEU A 66 6.87 -10.14 -11.10
C LEU A 66 5.92 -11.21 -10.54
N ILE A 67 4.94 -10.81 -9.72
CA ILE A 67 3.98 -11.72 -9.09
C ILE A 67 3.12 -12.42 -10.15
N ARG A 68 2.62 -11.66 -11.14
CA ARG A 68 1.81 -12.22 -12.25
C ARG A 68 2.62 -13.13 -13.18
N ASN A 69 3.94 -13.03 -13.17
CA ASN A 69 4.85 -13.95 -13.87
C ASN A 69 5.29 -15.13 -12.97
N GLY A 70 4.62 -15.37 -11.84
CA GLY A 70 4.85 -16.52 -10.96
C GLY A 70 6.12 -16.41 -10.11
N LYS A 71 6.66 -15.20 -9.90
CA LYS A 71 7.85 -14.98 -9.07
C LYS A 71 7.44 -14.69 -7.62
N ASN A 72 8.18 -15.29 -6.68
CA ASN A 72 8.12 -14.90 -5.28
C ASN A 72 8.84 -13.56 -5.11
N THR A 73 8.13 -12.56 -4.59
CA THR A 73 8.60 -11.17 -4.56
C THR A 73 8.61 -10.64 -3.13
N VAL A 74 9.76 -10.09 -2.71
CA VAL A 74 9.90 -9.33 -1.46
C VAL A 74 9.93 -7.85 -1.82
N ILE A 75 9.08 -7.05 -1.16
CA ILE A 75 8.94 -5.62 -1.46
C ILE A 75 9.50 -4.83 -0.28
N VAL A 76 10.56 -4.06 -0.55
CA VAL A 76 11.20 -3.20 0.46
C VAL A 76 10.90 -1.74 0.12
N THR A 77 9.89 -1.19 0.79
CA THR A 77 9.52 0.22 0.62
C THR A 77 9.11 0.85 1.96
N SER A 78 9.23 2.17 2.05
CA SER A 78 8.84 2.95 3.23
C SER A 78 7.35 2.79 3.59
N THR A 79 6.99 3.00 4.85
CA THR A 79 5.59 3.09 5.29
C THR A 79 4.83 4.15 4.47
N ALA A 80 3.52 3.96 4.31
CA ALA A 80 2.65 4.80 3.47
C ALA A 80 2.98 4.84 1.95
N SER A 81 3.92 4.03 1.44
CA SER A 81 4.24 3.97 -0.01
C SER A 81 3.21 3.22 -0.89
N GLY A 82 2.03 2.86 -0.36
CA GLY A 82 1.02 2.11 -1.09
C GLY A 82 1.35 0.62 -1.35
N LYS A 83 2.12 -0.04 -0.47
CA LYS A 83 2.49 -1.46 -0.58
C LYS A 83 1.29 -2.40 -0.78
N SER A 84 0.14 -2.06 -0.22
CA SER A 84 -1.04 -2.94 -0.25
C SER A 84 -1.52 -3.26 -1.66
N LEU A 85 -1.40 -2.33 -2.60
CA LEU A 85 -1.77 -2.59 -4.00
C LEU A 85 -0.83 -3.62 -4.67
N CYS A 86 0.42 -3.73 -4.23
CA CYS A 86 1.37 -4.66 -4.82
C CYS A 86 0.92 -6.12 -4.69
N TYR A 87 0.30 -6.51 -3.56
CA TYR A 87 -0.22 -7.86 -3.35
C TYR A 87 -1.73 -7.98 -3.61
N ASN A 88 -2.51 -6.91 -3.42
CA ASN A 88 -3.95 -6.96 -3.66
C ASN A 88 -4.30 -7.06 -5.15
N ILE A 89 -3.63 -6.30 -6.02
CA ILE A 89 -3.94 -6.33 -7.46
C ILE A 89 -3.74 -7.74 -8.05
N PRO A 90 -2.61 -8.43 -7.80
CA PRO A 90 -2.44 -9.80 -8.30
C PRO A 90 -3.47 -10.78 -7.74
N VAL A 91 -3.80 -10.72 -6.44
CA VAL A 91 -4.82 -11.60 -5.84
C VAL A 91 -6.19 -11.38 -6.48
N LEU A 92 -6.62 -10.12 -6.62
CA LEU A 92 -7.90 -9.79 -7.25
C LEU A 92 -7.91 -10.18 -8.73
N GLN A 93 -6.80 -10.00 -9.44
CA GLN A 93 -6.67 -10.43 -10.83
C GLN A 93 -6.86 -11.95 -10.95
N SER A 94 -6.19 -12.74 -10.10
CA SER A 94 -6.33 -14.20 -10.10
C SER A 94 -7.74 -14.66 -9.74
N ILE A 95 -8.42 -13.99 -8.81
CA ILE A 95 -9.83 -14.28 -8.49
C ILE A 95 -10.75 -14.00 -9.68
N LEU A 96 -10.46 -12.96 -10.47
CA LEU A 96 -11.25 -12.60 -11.64
C LEU A 96 -11.02 -13.53 -12.84
N GLU A 97 -9.81 -14.10 -12.96
CA GLU A 97 -9.46 -15.09 -13.98
C GLU A 97 -9.97 -16.48 -13.61
N GLU A 98 -9.77 -16.90 -12.36
CA GLU A 98 -10.18 -18.21 -11.83
C GLU A 98 -10.94 -18.01 -10.49
N PRO A 99 -12.29 -18.02 -10.51
CA PRO A 99 -13.12 -17.77 -9.32
C PRO A 99 -12.94 -18.76 -8.16
N LYS A 100 -12.29 -19.90 -8.39
CA LYS A 100 -11.94 -20.87 -7.33
C LYS A 100 -10.62 -20.55 -6.62
N THR A 101 -9.87 -19.54 -7.08
CA THR A 101 -8.62 -19.09 -6.46
C THR A 101 -8.83 -18.75 -4.98
N THR A 102 -7.86 -19.12 -4.16
CA THR A 102 -7.78 -18.74 -2.74
C THR A 102 -6.45 -18.07 -2.46
N ALA A 103 -6.42 -17.19 -1.45
CA ALA A 103 -5.22 -16.50 -1.02
C ALA A 103 -5.20 -16.44 0.51
N ILE A 104 -4.01 -16.58 1.09
CA ILE A 104 -3.79 -16.44 2.54
C ILE A 104 -3.00 -15.16 2.77
N TYR A 105 -3.51 -14.32 3.66
CA TYR A 105 -2.86 -13.10 4.09
C TYR A 105 -2.37 -13.30 5.52
N LEU A 106 -1.05 -13.19 5.72
CA LEU A 106 -0.42 -13.34 7.02
C LEU A 106 0.06 -11.99 7.52
N PHE A 107 -0.41 -11.60 8.70
CA PHE A 107 -0.02 -10.36 9.37
C PHE A 107 0.51 -10.65 10.77
N PRO A 108 1.50 -9.87 11.26
CA PRO A 108 2.11 -10.09 12.57
C PRO A 108 1.18 -9.79 13.75
N THR A 109 0.11 -9.02 13.56
CA THR A 109 -0.81 -8.64 14.64
C THR A 109 -2.27 -8.69 14.18
N LYS A 110 -3.20 -8.97 15.11
CA LYS A 110 -4.66 -8.97 14.84
C LYS A 110 -5.16 -7.61 14.37
N ALA A 111 -4.68 -6.54 15.01
CA ALA A 111 -5.02 -5.16 14.64
C ALA A 111 -4.68 -4.88 13.16
N LEU A 112 -3.46 -5.22 12.74
CA LEU A 112 -3.05 -5.04 11.35
C LEU A 112 -3.85 -5.95 10.41
N ALA A 113 -4.14 -7.19 10.80
CA ALA A 113 -4.99 -8.07 10.00
C ALA A 113 -6.38 -7.47 9.75
N ARG A 114 -7.00 -6.87 10.77
CA ARG A 114 -8.32 -6.21 10.67
C ARG A 114 -8.26 -4.92 9.84
N ASP A 115 -7.23 -4.12 10.00
CA ASP A 115 -7.02 -2.93 9.16
C ASP A 115 -6.90 -3.32 7.68
N GLN A 116 -6.14 -4.37 7.39
CA GLN A 116 -5.96 -4.85 6.02
C GLN A 116 -7.21 -5.55 5.47
N PHE A 117 -7.99 -6.22 6.32
CA PHE A 117 -9.29 -6.77 5.96
C PHE A 117 -10.27 -5.65 5.53
N ASN A 118 -10.29 -4.53 6.23
CA ASN A 118 -11.12 -3.38 5.86
C ASN A 118 -10.69 -2.80 4.50
N VAL A 119 -9.38 -2.64 4.27
CA VAL A 119 -8.83 -2.19 2.98
C VAL A 119 -9.23 -3.15 1.85
N LEU A 120 -9.06 -4.45 2.06
CA LEU A 120 -9.45 -5.47 1.07
C LEU A 120 -10.96 -5.48 0.82
N SER A 121 -11.77 -5.33 1.86
CA SER A 121 -13.24 -5.27 1.74
C SER A 121 -13.67 -4.11 0.85
N GLN A 122 -13.09 -2.93 1.04
CA GLN A 122 -13.38 -1.77 0.19
C GLN A 122 -12.94 -1.98 -1.27
N LEU A 123 -11.78 -2.62 -1.48
CA LEU A 123 -11.33 -3.00 -2.82
C LEU A 123 -12.28 -3.98 -3.51
N LEU A 124 -12.80 -4.97 -2.78
CA LEU A 124 -13.78 -5.92 -3.31
C LEU A 124 -15.09 -5.23 -3.69
N LEU A 125 -15.58 -4.27 -2.89
CA LEU A 125 -16.76 -3.47 -3.22
C LEU A 125 -16.52 -2.61 -4.46
N GLY A 126 -15.43 -1.86 -4.48
CA GLY A 126 -15.09 -0.96 -5.59
C GLY A 126 -14.88 -1.71 -6.90
N THR A 127 -14.36 -2.93 -6.82
CA THR A 127 -14.24 -3.82 -7.97
C THR A 127 -15.53 -4.61 -8.24
N ASN A 128 -16.50 -4.66 -7.34
CA ASN A 128 -17.74 -5.44 -7.37
C ASN A 128 -17.52 -6.99 -7.34
N ILE A 129 -16.40 -7.43 -6.76
CA ILE A 129 -16.13 -8.85 -6.49
C ILE A 129 -16.94 -9.27 -5.25
N LYS A 130 -17.56 -10.46 -5.29
CA LYS A 130 -18.41 -10.94 -4.18
C LYS A 130 -17.57 -11.13 -2.91
N GLN A 131 -17.96 -10.45 -1.83
CA GLN A 131 -17.25 -10.46 -0.55
C GLN A 131 -17.50 -11.70 0.32
N ASN A 132 -18.49 -12.53 -0.01
CA ASN A 132 -18.94 -13.64 0.83
C ASN A 132 -17.94 -14.80 1.00
N ARG A 133 -16.68 -14.60 0.62
CA ARG A 133 -15.59 -15.59 0.68
C ARG A 133 -14.33 -15.06 1.35
N ILE A 134 -14.35 -13.86 1.93
CA ILE A 134 -13.24 -13.35 2.74
C ILE A 134 -13.59 -13.40 4.23
N GLY A 135 -12.59 -13.66 5.06
CA GLY A 135 -12.73 -13.71 6.51
C GLY A 135 -11.39 -13.52 7.20
N VAL A 136 -11.43 -13.10 8.46
CA VAL A 136 -10.26 -13.03 9.33
C VAL A 136 -10.30 -14.26 10.23
N TYR A 137 -9.16 -14.96 10.32
CA TYR A 137 -8.98 -16.09 11.23
C TYR A 137 -7.82 -15.75 12.17
N ASP A 138 -8.14 -15.15 13.31
CA ASP A 138 -7.17 -14.59 14.28
C ASP A 138 -7.33 -15.17 15.71
N GLY A 139 -8.20 -16.16 15.87
CA GLY A 139 -8.51 -16.80 17.15
C GLY A 139 -9.44 -15.99 18.07
N ASP A 140 -9.93 -14.83 17.62
CA ASP A 140 -11.04 -14.14 18.27
C ASP A 140 -12.39 -14.68 17.76
N VAL A 141 -13.41 -14.62 18.63
CA VAL A 141 -14.79 -15.06 18.35
C VAL A 141 -15.57 -13.97 17.64
#